data_AF-I7G541-F1
#
_entry.id   AF-I7G541-F1
#
_cell.length_a   1.000
_cell.length_b   1.000
_cell.length_c   1.000
_cell.angle_alpha   90.00
_cell.angle_beta   90.00
_cell.angle_gamma   90.00
#
_symmetry.space_group_name_H-M   'P 1'
#
loop_
_entity.id
_entity.type
_entity.pdbx_description
1 polymer ?
#
loop_
_entity_poly.entity_id
_entity_poly.type
_entity_poly.pdbx_seq_one_letter_code
_entity_poly.pdbx_strand_id
1 'polypeptide(L)'
;MHEPSELLAALQEFRVDIHEGRRVPYKYVTLLWAIARARRTGQRTYEFREVSRELAAVLRPFQVSTSRPDPRNPWFALKESPMWWELTLPATNLTYKQVRELNLRGGLSLDAFEHVVANADFVSRTVQAIIEIIGDSTHMHDLLGSLGLDGAAEPVSAPATIRRIPVEANLSERFSIDYKKLSVEDRTRKEAELQRDYANYLNSKGHTTCRHEISVDGQRLYTDLYDETTCELIEVKSSNDRDTMRLALGQILDYAEVVKPKRMTVVVPSRPSYGITNLFYRHGVRAVWRCESDFESSLIQEAD
;
A
#
# COMPACT_ATOMS: atom_id res chain seq x y z
N MET A 1 10.11 -10.51 -15.18
CA MET A 1 8.78 -9.92 -14.97
C MET A 1 8.78 -9.40 -13.54
N HIS A 2 8.79 -8.08 -13.40
CA HIS A 2 8.64 -7.41 -12.12
C HIS A 2 7.28 -7.70 -11.50
N GLU A 3 7.26 -7.85 -10.18
CA GLU A 3 6.01 -8.04 -9.45
C GLU A 3 5.20 -6.73 -9.41
N PRO A 4 3.86 -6.79 -9.39
CA PRO A 4 3.00 -5.61 -9.32
C PRO A 4 3.37 -4.64 -8.19
N SER A 5 3.81 -5.16 -7.04
CA SER A 5 4.25 -4.34 -5.91
C SER A 5 5.52 -3.55 -6.18
N GLU A 6 6.47 -4.11 -6.94
CA GLU A 6 7.71 -3.42 -7.30
C GLU A 6 7.42 -2.28 -8.28
N LEU A 7 6.52 -2.50 -9.25
CA LEU A 7 6.05 -1.47 -10.17
C LEU A 7 5.35 -0.32 -9.41
N LEU A 8 4.47 -0.63 -8.48
CA LEU A 8 3.81 0.39 -7.66
C LEU A 8 4.81 1.18 -6.80
N ALA A 9 5.79 0.51 -6.19
CA ALA A 9 6.84 1.17 -5.42
C ALA A 9 7.68 2.14 -6.28
N ALA A 10 8.02 1.72 -7.50
CA ALA A 10 8.80 2.53 -8.43
C ALA A 10 8.10 3.85 -8.85
N LEU A 11 6.77 3.96 -8.70
CA LEU A 11 6.06 5.23 -8.94
C LEU A 11 6.49 6.33 -7.97
N GLN A 12 6.84 6.00 -6.72
CA GLN A 12 7.26 6.98 -5.72
C GLN A 12 8.64 7.59 -6.04
N GLU A 13 9.44 6.90 -6.85
CA GLU A 13 10.77 7.37 -7.28
C GLU A 13 10.68 8.45 -8.37
N PHE A 14 9.51 8.60 -9.01
CA PHE A 14 9.29 9.62 -10.02
C PHE A 14 9.28 10.98 -9.33
N ARG A 15 10.40 11.70 -9.44
CA ARG A 15 10.48 13.08 -8.96
C ARG A 15 9.35 13.91 -9.56
N VAL A 16 8.49 14.43 -8.69
CA VAL A 16 7.48 15.43 -9.04
C VAL A 16 8.18 16.78 -9.04
N ASP A 17 8.32 17.38 -10.22
CA ASP A 17 8.88 18.72 -10.32
C ASP A 17 7.94 19.74 -9.66
N ILE A 18 8.51 20.78 -9.05
CA ILE A 18 7.75 21.90 -8.48
C ILE A 18 8.13 23.17 -9.25
N HIS A 19 7.13 23.86 -9.78
CA HIS A 19 7.29 25.12 -10.48
C HIS A 19 6.38 26.17 -9.84
N GLU A 20 6.96 27.28 -9.37
CA GLU A 20 6.24 28.37 -8.70
C GLU A 20 5.33 27.88 -7.54
N GLY A 21 5.82 26.89 -6.78
CA GLY A 21 5.07 26.28 -5.66
C GLY A 21 3.98 25.28 -6.07
N ARG A 22 3.76 25.06 -7.37
CA ARG A 22 2.81 24.06 -7.89
C ARG A 22 3.55 22.82 -8.36
N ARG A 23 3.02 21.65 -7.99
CA ARG A 23 3.49 20.35 -8.51
C ARG A 23 3.24 20.27 -10.01
N VAL A 24 4.18 19.70 -10.74
CA VAL A 24 4.17 19.57 -12.21
C VAL A 24 4.08 18.09 -12.57
N PRO A 25 2.86 17.55 -12.80
CA PRO A 25 2.65 16.11 -12.88
C PRO A 25 2.90 15.51 -14.26
N TYR A 26 3.64 16.17 -15.16
CA TYR A 26 3.67 15.80 -16.58
C TYR A 26 4.13 14.35 -16.86
N LYS A 27 5.10 13.83 -16.08
CA LYS A 27 5.53 12.42 -16.19
C LYS A 27 4.37 11.45 -15.90
N TYR A 28 3.62 11.71 -14.84
CA TYR A 28 2.48 10.90 -14.43
C TYR A 28 1.28 11.05 -15.36
N VAL A 29 0.98 12.26 -15.83
CA VAL A 29 -0.07 12.49 -16.84
C VAL A 29 0.23 11.73 -18.13
N THR A 30 1.51 11.71 -18.54
CA THR A 30 1.97 10.91 -19.68
C THR A 30 1.83 9.41 -19.41
N LEU A 31 2.09 8.97 -18.17
CA LEU A 31 1.94 7.57 -17.78
C LEU A 31 0.46 7.13 -17.79
N LEU A 32 -0.45 7.91 -17.20
CA LEU A 32 -1.89 7.65 -17.22
C LEU A 32 -2.43 7.57 -18.66
N TRP A 33 -1.99 8.50 -19.51
CA TRP A 33 -2.30 8.45 -20.94
C TRP A 33 -1.82 7.14 -21.59
N ALA A 34 -0.59 6.71 -21.31
CA ALA A 34 -0.03 5.49 -21.87
C ALA A 34 -0.78 4.23 -21.39
N ILE A 35 -1.17 4.19 -20.12
CA ILE A 35 -1.99 3.12 -19.52
C ILE A 35 -3.35 3.02 -20.23
N ALA A 36 -4.07 4.14 -20.31
CA ALA A 36 -5.38 4.18 -20.96
C ALA A 36 -5.30 3.77 -22.44
N ARG A 37 -4.30 4.28 -23.16
CA ARG A 37 -4.09 3.94 -24.57
C ARG A 37 -3.75 2.47 -24.76
N ALA A 38 -2.83 1.91 -23.96
CA ALA A 38 -2.44 0.51 -24.03
C ALA A 38 -3.63 -0.44 -23.84
N ARG A 39 -4.54 -0.14 -22.89
CA ARG A 39 -5.77 -0.92 -22.69
C ARG A 39 -6.74 -0.82 -23.87
N ARG A 40 -6.81 0.35 -24.51
CA ARG A 40 -7.71 0.58 -25.65
C ARG A 40 -7.21 -0.04 -26.95
N THR A 41 -5.91 -0.03 -27.20
CA THR A 41 -5.31 -0.42 -28.49
C THR A 41 -4.59 -1.75 -28.45
N GLY A 42 -4.21 -2.26 -27.26
CA GLY A 42 -3.32 -3.40 -27.10
C GLY A 42 -1.89 -3.12 -27.58
N GLN A 43 -1.52 -1.87 -27.85
CA GLN A 43 -0.20 -1.50 -28.37
C GLN A 43 0.67 -0.95 -27.23
N ARG A 44 1.90 -1.47 -27.14
CA ARG A 44 2.85 -1.14 -26.07
C ARG A 44 3.65 0.14 -26.32
N THR A 45 4.18 0.29 -27.54
CA THR A 45 5.06 1.42 -27.91
C THR A 45 4.55 2.14 -29.14
N TYR A 46 4.80 3.45 -29.20
CA TYR A 46 4.32 4.34 -30.24
C TYR A 46 5.45 5.24 -30.73
N GLU A 47 5.33 5.69 -31.97
CA GLU A 47 6.17 6.75 -32.49
C GLU A 47 5.70 8.10 -31.97
N PHE A 48 6.62 8.93 -31.47
CA PHE A 48 6.24 10.19 -30.84
C PHE A 48 5.36 11.06 -31.74
N ARG A 49 5.65 11.17 -33.04
CA ARG A 49 4.87 12.01 -33.97
C ARG A 49 3.41 11.57 -34.07
N GLU A 50 3.15 10.25 -34.03
CA GLU A 50 1.81 9.67 -34.07
C GLU A 50 0.94 10.17 -32.91
N VAL A 51 1.51 10.19 -31.71
CA VAL A 51 0.79 10.43 -30.46
C VAL A 51 0.96 11.84 -29.89
N SER A 52 1.90 12.62 -30.41
CA SER A 52 2.29 13.94 -29.86
C SER A 52 1.13 14.93 -29.72
N ARG A 53 0.18 14.94 -30.66
CA ARG A 53 -0.98 15.83 -30.62
C ARG A 53 -1.95 15.44 -29.51
N GLU A 54 -2.18 14.14 -29.35
CA GLU A 54 -3.05 13.58 -28.31
C GLU A 54 -2.44 13.84 -26.92
N LEU A 55 -1.15 13.53 -26.75
CA LEU A 55 -0.43 13.78 -25.50
C LEU A 55 -0.38 15.28 -25.15
N ALA A 56 -0.22 16.16 -26.13
CA ALA A 56 -0.29 17.62 -25.90
C ALA A 56 -1.67 18.07 -25.40
N ALA A 57 -2.76 17.46 -25.90
CA ALA A 57 -4.11 17.77 -25.45
C ALA A 57 -4.33 17.36 -23.99
N VAL A 58 -3.83 16.18 -23.62
CA VAL A 58 -3.93 15.61 -22.27
C VAL A 58 -3.10 16.39 -21.24
N LEU A 59 -1.93 16.91 -21.63
CA LEU A 59 -1.09 17.71 -20.72
C LEU A 59 -1.60 19.14 -20.51
N ARG A 60 -2.34 19.69 -21.47
CA ARG A 60 -2.75 21.11 -21.49
C ARG A 60 -3.45 21.61 -20.23
N PRO A 61 -4.37 20.86 -19.58
CA PRO A 61 -5.03 21.32 -18.35
C PRO A 61 -4.07 21.51 -17.17
N PHE A 62 -2.91 20.87 -17.18
CA PHE A 62 -1.90 20.94 -16.11
C PHE A 62 -0.88 22.06 -16.33
N GLN A 63 -1.16 23.02 -17.21
CA GLN A 63 -0.27 24.14 -17.50
C GLN A 63 -0.07 25.02 -16.26
N VAL A 64 1.18 25.08 -15.78
CA VAL A 64 1.56 25.87 -14.59
C VAL A 64 2.19 27.22 -14.90
N SER A 65 2.60 27.48 -16.15
CA SER A 65 3.26 28.73 -16.56
C SER A 65 2.61 29.31 -17.84
N THR A 66 3.11 30.44 -18.33
CA THR A 66 2.61 31.08 -19.57
C THR A 66 2.83 30.22 -20.82
N SER A 67 3.81 29.30 -20.78
CA SER A 67 4.12 28.40 -21.90
C SER A 67 3.32 27.10 -21.80
N ARG A 68 2.85 26.60 -22.94
CA ARG A 68 2.16 25.30 -23.00
C ARG A 68 3.13 24.16 -22.62
N PRO A 69 2.64 23.11 -21.93
CA PRO A 69 3.44 21.91 -21.66
C PRO A 69 3.94 21.30 -22.97
N ASP A 70 5.24 21.01 -23.02
CA ASP A 70 5.86 20.37 -24.17
C ASP A 70 5.85 18.84 -23.98
N PRO A 71 5.06 18.08 -24.77
CA PRO A 71 4.95 16.63 -24.61
C PRO A 71 6.28 15.89 -24.82
N ARG A 72 7.26 16.51 -25.49
CA ARG A 72 8.59 15.91 -25.66
C ARG A 72 9.32 15.72 -24.33
N ASN A 73 9.10 16.63 -23.37
CA ASN A 73 9.80 16.64 -22.10
C ASN A 73 9.44 15.40 -21.25
N PRO A 74 8.17 15.19 -20.83
CA PRO A 74 7.84 14.01 -20.03
C PRO A 74 8.06 12.70 -20.78
N TRP A 75 7.81 12.66 -22.10
CA TRP A 75 8.11 11.49 -22.94
C TRP A 75 9.58 11.07 -22.87
N PHE A 76 10.50 12.04 -22.88
CA PHE A 76 11.93 11.79 -22.79
C PHE A 76 12.38 11.51 -21.36
N ALA A 77 11.86 12.26 -20.39
CA ALA A 77 12.26 12.20 -19.00
C ALA A 77 11.80 10.91 -18.30
N LEU A 78 10.75 10.25 -18.80
CA LEU A 78 10.33 8.93 -18.32
C LEU A 78 11.38 7.82 -18.55
N LYS A 79 12.39 8.02 -19.41
CA LYS A 79 13.50 7.05 -19.57
C LYS A 79 14.30 6.84 -18.27
N GLU A 80 14.19 7.77 -17.32
CA GLU A 80 14.79 7.67 -15.99
C GLU A 80 14.07 6.63 -15.11
N SER A 81 12.94 6.10 -15.59
CA SER A 81 12.06 5.17 -14.90
C SER A 81 11.87 3.88 -15.72
N PRO A 82 12.93 3.07 -15.91
CA PRO A 82 12.93 1.93 -16.84
C PRO A 82 11.94 0.82 -16.48
N MET A 83 11.53 0.73 -15.21
CA MET A 83 10.48 -0.20 -14.78
C MET A 83 9.12 0.11 -15.41
N TRP A 84 8.84 1.37 -15.74
CA TRP A 84 7.56 1.80 -16.30
C TRP A 84 7.64 2.20 -17.76
N TRP A 85 8.80 2.67 -18.22
CA TRP A 85 8.92 3.30 -19.53
C TRP A 85 10.12 2.77 -20.31
N GLU A 86 9.86 2.42 -21.56
CA GLU A 86 10.89 2.07 -22.53
C GLU A 86 10.94 3.16 -23.61
N LEU A 87 12.15 3.63 -23.92
CA LEU A 87 12.39 4.61 -24.97
C LEU A 87 13.55 4.14 -25.85
N THR A 88 13.29 3.92 -27.13
CA THR A 88 14.32 3.54 -28.10
C THR A 88 15.17 4.74 -28.45
N LEU A 89 16.44 4.71 -28.04
CA LEU A 89 17.41 5.78 -28.27
C LEU A 89 18.43 5.35 -29.32
N PRO A 90 18.55 6.07 -30.46
CA PRO A 90 19.59 5.77 -31.45
C PRO A 90 20.99 6.22 -31.03
N ALA A 91 21.10 7.06 -29.98
CA ALA A 91 22.35 7.54 -29.41
C ALA A 91 22.17 7.91 -27.93
N THR A 92 23.26 7.94 -27.17
CA THR A 92 23.26 8.17 -25.71
C THR A 92 23.13 9.65 -25.32
N ASN A 93 23.65 10.58 -26.13
CA ASN A 93 23.72 12.02 -25.80
C ASN A 93 22.54 12.85 -26.36
N LEU A 94 21.35 12.26 -26.41
CA LEU A 94 20.16 12.96 -26.89
C LEU A 94 19.54 13.84 -25.80
N THR A 95 18.85 14.89 -26.24
CA THR A 95 18.01 15.74 -25.39
C THR A 95 16.55 15.62 -25.80
N TYR A 96 15.63 15.99 -24.90
CA TYR A 96 14.19 15.96 -25.19
C TYR A 96 13.81 16.76 -26.45
N LYS A 97 14.59 17.80 -26.81
CA LYS A 97 14.35 18.63 -28.00
C LYS A 97 14.35 17.82 -29.30
N GLN A 98 15.14 16.74 -29.34
CA GLN A 98 15.33 15.87 -30.50
C GLN A 98 14.25 14.78 -30.64
N VAL A 99 13.38 14.59 -29.63
CA VAL A 99 12.34 13.54 -29.60
C VAL A 99 11.48 13.56 -30.86
N ARG A 100 10.99 14.75 -31.25
CA ARG A 100 10.11 14.90 -32.41
C ARG A 100 10.86 14.74 -33.73
N GLU A 101 12.06 15.30 -33.82
CA GLU A 101 12.88 15.25 -35.03
C GLU A 101 13.25 13.81 -35.37
N LEU A 102 13.76 13.06 -34.39
CA LEU A 102 14.14 11.66 -34.52
C LEU A 102 12.95 10.68 -34.41
N ASN A 103 11.74 11.19 -34.16
CA ASN A 103 10.52 10.40 -33.99
C ASN A 103 10.69 9.24 -32.99
N LEU A 104 11.30 9.54 -31.84
CA LEU A 104 11.72 8.50 -30.88
C LEU A 104 10.52 7.64 -30.45
N ARG A 105 10.67 6.33 -30.59
CA ARG A 105 9.66 5.33 -30.21
C ARG A 105 9.74 5.05 -28.72
N GLY A 106 8.61 5.05 -28.05
CA GLY A 106 8.53 4.80 -26.62
C GLY A 106 7.14 4.42 -26.14
N GLY A 107 7.05 3.99 -24.89
CA GLY A 107 5.81 3.56 -24.27
C GLY A 107 6.08 2.80 -22.98
N LEU A 108 5.09 2.01 -22.55
CA LEU A 108 5.23 1.20 -21.34
C LEU A 108 6.37 0.17 -21.51
N SER A 109 7.11 -0.09 -20.44
CA SER A 109 8.01 -1.25 -20.36
C SER A 109 7.23 -2.54 -20.63
N LEU A 110 7.92 -3.61 -21.01
CA LEU A 110 7.25 -4.90 -21.25
C LEU A 110 6.46 -5.37 -20.03
N ASP A 111 7.09 -5.38 -18.86
CA ASP A 111 6.47 -5.83 -17.61
C ASP A 111 5.28 -4.95 -17.21
N ALA A 112 5.41 -3.62 -17.28
CA ALA A 112 4.31 -2.71 -16.95
C ALA A 112 3.14 -2.87 -17.93
N PHE A 113 3.44 -3.05 -19.22
CA PHE A 113 2.43 -3.26 -20.24
C PHE A 113 1.64 -4.55 -20.00
N GLU A 114 2.31 -5.67 -19.73
CA GLU A 114 1.67 -6.96 -19.47
C GLU A 114 0.69 -6.89 -18.29
N HIS A 115 1.09 -6.25 -17.18
CA HIS A 115 0.19 -6.05 -16.04
C HIS A 115 -0.97 -5.10 -16.37
N VAL A 116 -0.71 -4.00 -17.10
CA VAL A 116 -1.75 -3.03 -17.49
C VAL A 116 -2.84 -3.65 -18.37
N VAL A 117 -2.47 -4.53 -19.31
CA VAL A 117 -3.45 -5.15 -20.21
C VAL A 117 -4.15 -6.34 -19.57
N ALA A 118 -3.49 -7.07 -18.67
CA ALA A 118 -4.02 -8.29 -18.07
C ALA A 118 -4.81 -8.07 -16.77
N ASN A 119 -4.50 -7.02 -16.00
CA ASN A 119 -4.97 -6.88 -14.62
C ASN A 119 -5.63 -5.51 -14.37
N ALA A 120 -6.96 -5.50 -14.29
CA ALA A 120 -7.73 -4.29 -13.99
C ALA A 120 -7.49 -3.75 -12.57
N ASP A 121 -7.29 -4.63 -11.57
CA ASP A 121 -6.96 -4.22 -10.19
C ASP A 121 -5.61 -3.51 -10.13
N PHE A 122 -4.61 -4.01 -10.85
CA PHE A 122 -3.32 -3.34 -10.95
C PHE A 122 -3.44 -1.93 -11.53
N VAL A 123 -4.28 -1.75 -12.55
CA VAL A 123 -4.55 -0.43 -13.15
C VAL A 123 -5.21 0.50 -12.13
N SER A 124 -6.21 0.01 -11.40
CA SER A 124 -6.86 0.78 -10.33
C SER A 124 -5.88 1.22 -9.25
N ARG A 125 -5.06 0.30 -8.74
CA ARG A 125 -4.04 0.59 -7.73
C ARG A 125 -2.97 1.56 -8.23
N THR A 126 -2.61 1.47 -9.51
CA THR A 126 -1.69 2.40 -10.16
C THR A 126 -2.29 3.80 -10.24
N VAL A 127 -3.55 3.92 -10.68
CA VAL A 127 -4.27 5.21 -10.73
C VAL A 127 -4.36 5.83 -9.34
N GLN A 128 -4.74 5.04 -8.33
CA GLN A 128 -4.83 5.49 -6.95
C GLN A 128 -3.49 5.98 -6.40
N ALA A 129 -2.40 5.22 -6.59
CA ALA A 129 -1.06 5.65 -6.18
C ALA A 129 -0.64 6.96 -6.84
N ILE A 130 -1.00 7.17 -8.11
CA ILE A 130 -0.70 8.41 -8.83
C ILE A 130 -1.50 9.60 -8.27
N ILE A 131 -2.77 9.40 -7.91
CA ILE A 131 -3.61 10.42 -7.25
C ILE A 131 -2.99 10.85 -5.92
N GLU A 132 -2.56 9.89 -5.09
CA GLU A 132 -1.93 10.15 -3.80
C GLU A 132 -0.61 10.95 -3.94
N ILE A 133 0.18 10.67 -4.99
CA ILE A 133 1.44 11.37 -5.23
C ILE A 133 1.22 12.80 -5.74
N ILE A 134 0.29 13.02 -6.67
CA ILE A 134 0.12 14.32 -7.32
C ILE A 134 -0.79 15.24 -6.50
N GLY A 135 -1.73 14.64 -5.77
CA GLY A 135 -2.82 15.32 -5.10
C GLY A 135 -4.12 15.22 -5.90
N ASP A 136 -5.21 15.05 -5.17
CA ASP A 136 -6.57 15.09 -5.68
C ASP A 136 -6.93 16.53 -6.11
N SER A 137 -7.29 16.69 -7.39
CA SER A 137 -7.68 17.97 -7.97
C SER A 137 -8.70 17.78 -9.09
N THR A 138 -9.53 18.79 -9.35
CA THR A 138 -10.54 18.77 -10.42
C THR A 138 -9.93 18.40 -11.79
N HIS A 139 -8.76 18.95 -12.13
CA HIS A 139 -8.07 18.63 -13.38
C HIS A 139 -7.66 17.15 -13.46
N MET A 140 -7.35 16.51 -12.34
CA MET A 140 -7.04 15.08 -12.29
C MET A 140 -8.31 14.24 -12.50
N HIS A 141 -9.42 14.58 -11.86
CA HIS A 141 -10.69 13.88 -12.08
C HIS A 141 -11.19 14.00 -13.52
N ASP A 142 -11.14 15.20 -14.09
CA ASP A 142 -11.50 15.43 -15.49
C ASP A 142 -10.59 14.63 -16.45
N LEU A 143 -9.29 14.57 -16.14
CA LEU A 143 -8.34 13.75 -16.88
C LEU A 143 -8.73 12.27 -16.84
N LEU A 144 -8.95 11.71 -15.65
CA LEU A 144 -9.27 10.30 -15.48
C LEU A 144 -10.57 9.93 -16.21
N GLY A 145 -11.61 10.76 -16.10
CA GLY A 145 -12.84 10.60 -16.87
C GLY A 145 -12.60 10.65 -18.39
N SER A 146 -11.80 11.60 -18.88
CA SER A 146 -11.48 11.70 -20.31
C SER A 146 -10.69 10.51 -20.86
N LEU A 147 -9.93 9.84 -19.99
CA LEU A 147 -9.14 8.65 -20.32
C LEU A 147 -9.92 7.34 -20.08
N GLY A 148 -11.12 7.38 -19.48
CA GLY A 148 -11.87 6.19 -19.06
C GLY A 148 -11.17 5.41 -17.94
N LEU A 149 -10.49 6.12 -17.03
CA LEU A 149 -9.80 5.59 -15.85
C LEU A 149 -10.51 5.96 -14.54
N ASP A 150 -11.63 6.67 -14.60
CA ASP A 150 -12.52 7.03 -13.50
C ASP A 150 -13.14 5.80 -12.81
N GLY A 151 -13.56 4.79 -13.57
CA GLY A 151 -13.99 3.49 -13.01
C GLY A 151 -12.85 2.63 -12.44
N ALA A 152 -11.59 3.04 -12.64
CA ALA A 152 -10.43 2.47 -11.97
C ALA A 152 -10.05 3.24 -10.69
N ALA A 153 -10.61 4.44 -10.51
CA ALA A 153 -10.43 5.29 -9.34
C ALA A 153 -11.58 5.17 -8.32
N GLU A 154 -12.65 4.42 -8.63
CA GLU A 154 -13.50 3.91 -7.55
C GLU A 154 -12.66 2.93 -6.72
N PRO A 155 -12.73 2.98 -5.38
CA PRO A 155 -12.19 1.93 -4.56
C PRO A 155 -13.01 0.68 -4.89
N VAL A 156 -12.54 -0.09 -5.87
CA VAL A 156 -12.82 -1.50 -5.90
C VAL A 156 -12.16 -1.99 -4.63
N SER A 157 -12.97 -2.07 -3.56
CA SER A 157 -12.71 -2.92 -2.43
C SER A 157 -12.48 -4.30 -3.03
N ALA A 158 -11.21 -4.58 -3.36
CA ALA A 158 -10.78 -5.92 -3.65
C ALA A 158 -11.23 -6.72 -2.41
N PRO A 159 -11.94 -7.85 -2.59
CA PRO A 159 -12.32 -8.66 -1.44
C PRO A 159 -11.04 -8.91 -0.65
N ALA A 160 -11.04 -8.46 0.59
CA ALA A 160 -9.83 -8.41 1.38
C ALA A 160 -9.21 -9.81 1.41
N THR A 161 -7.97 -9.93 0.92
CA THR A 161 -7.31 -11.23 0.76
C THR A 161 -6.43 -11.51 1.96
N ILE A 162 -6.55 -12.73 2.47
CA ILE A 162 -5.82 -13.20 3.65
C ILE A 162 -4.78 -14.21 3.18
N ARG A 163 -3.50 -13.91 3.44
CA ARG A 163 -2.39 -14.84 3.21
C ARG A 163 -1.80 -15.28 4.53
N ARG A 164 -1.58 -16.60 4.69
CA ARG A 164 -0.95 -17.19 5.89
C ARG A 164 0.56 -17.08 5.82
N ILE A 165 1.17 -16.71 6.93
CA ILE A 165 2.62 -16.59 7.09
C ILE A 165 3.03 -17.30 8.39
N PRO A 166 4.10 -18.12 8.39
CA PRO A 166 4.69 -18.64 9.61
C PRO A 166 5.14 -17.49 10.53
N VAL A 167 4.94 -17.62 11.85
CA VAL A 167 5.25 -16.59 12.84
C VAL A 167 6.75 -16.17 12.80
N GLU A 168 7.63 -17.07 12.37
CA GLU A 168 9.09 -16.88 12.37
C GLU A 168 9.64 -16.02 11.20
N ALA A 169 8.82 -15.68 10.19
CA ALA A 169 9.32 -15.16 8.91
C ALA A 169 9.60 -13.64 8.82
N ASN A 170 9.47 -12.84 9.89
CA ASN A 170 9.84 -11.41 9.83
C ASN A 170 10.08 -10.79 11.21
N LEU A 171 11.34 -10.75 11.65
CA LEU A 171 11.80 -9.96 12.81
C LEU A 171 12.42 -8.60 12.41
N SER A 172 12.25 -8.13 11.17
CA SER A 172 12.91 -6.88 10.74
C SER A 172 12.15 -6.12 9.65
N GLU A 173 11.29 -5.20 10.06
CA GLU A 173 11.01 -3.99 9.29
C GLU A 173 11.09 -2.78 10.23
N ARG A 174 12.19 -2.02 10.10
CA ARG A 174 12.41 -0.73 10.78
C ARG A 174 12.45 0.37 9.74
N PHE A 175 11.50 1.30 9.83
CA PHE A 175 11.58 2.69 9.34
C PHE A 175 10.81 3.53 10.38
N SER A 176 11.17 4.73 10.84
CA SER A 176 12.15 5.72 10.41
C SER A 176 12.25 6.85 11.48
N ILE A 177 13.33 7.65 11.44
CA ILE A 177 13.48 9.04 11.94
C ILE A 177 13.74 9.29 13.46
N ASP A 178 14.85 10.01 13.73
CA ASP A 178 15.26 10.61 15.02
C ASP A 178 14.20 11.60 15.54
N TYR A 179 13.70 11.54 16.78
CA TYR A 179 14.39 11.81 18.05
C TYR A 179 13.83 10.97 19.24
N LYS A 180 13.22 9.80 18.97
CA LYS A 180 12.51 8.94 19.96
C LYS A 180 13.00 7.48 20.04
N LYS A 181 14.15 7.18 19.44
CA LYS A 181 14.59 5.81 19.08
C LYS A 181 14.66 4.81 20.24
N LEU A 182 15.11 5.19 21.43
CA LEU A 182 15.29 4.25 22.55
C LEU A 182 13.97 3.68 23.10
N SER A 183 12.93 4.51 23.27
CA SER A 183 11.66 4.06 23.88
C SER A 183 10.79 3.26 22.92
N VAL A 184 10.89 3.52 21.62
CA VAL A 184 10.18 2.77 20.57
C VAL A 184 10.83 1.40 20.36
N GLU A 185 12.16 1.34 20.33
CA GLU A 185 12.89 0.08 20.22
C GLU A 185 12.65 -0.83 21.43
N ASP A 186 12.62 -0.27 22.64
CA ASP A 186 12.32 -1.03 23.86
C ASP A 186 10.90 -1.59 23.90
N ARG A 187 9.90 -0.80 23.44
CA ARG A 187 8.50 -1.27 23.33
C ARG A 187 8.37 -2.39 22.29
N THR A 188 8.96 -2.19 21.12
CA THR A 188 8.95 -3.19 20.03
C THR A 188 9.58 -4.51 20.48
N ARG A 189 10.69 -4.45 21.24
CA ARG A 189 11.34 -5.64 21.78
C ARG A 189 10.47 -6.38 22.80
N LYS A 190 9.85 -5.64 23.73
CA LYS A 190 8.96 -6.21 24.76
C LYS A 190 7.70 -6.82 24.15
N GLU A 191 7.16 -6.22 23.09
CA GLU A 191 6.01 -6.74 22.35
C GLU A 191 6.35 -8.06 21.65
N ALA A 192 7.48 -8.10 20.93
CA ALA A 192 7.95 -9.31 20.26
C ALA A 192 8.27 -10.45 21.24
N GLU A 193 8.82 -10.14 22.43
CA GLU A 193 9.03 -11.11 23.50
C GLU A 193 7.70 -11.67 24.01
N LEU A 194 6.74 -10.80 24.34
CA LEU A 194 5.41 -11.21 24.83
C LEU A 194 4.65 -12.04 23.79
N GLN A 195 4.73 -11.65 22.51
CA GLN A 195 4.11 -12.39 21.40
C GLN A 195 4.71 -13.79 21.29
N ARG A 196 6.03 -13.92 21.35
CA ARG A 196 6.72 -15.21 21.31
C ARG A 196 6.34 -16.09 22.50
N ASP A 197 6.30 -15.51 23.70
CA ASP A 197 5.93 -16.24 24.91
C ASP A 197 4.49 -16.76 24.84
N TYR A 198 3.57 -15.95 24.31
CA TYR A 198 2.18 -16.35 24.15
C TYR A 198 1.99 -17.41 23.05
N ALA A 199 2.70 -17.28 21.92
CA ALA A 199 2.71 -18.31 20.89
C ALA A 199 3.24 -19.66 21.44
N ASN A 200 4.32 -19.63 22.23
CA ASN A 200 4.86 -20.81 22.90
C ASN A 200 3.86 -21.41 23.90
N TYR A 201 3.17 -20.58 24.67
CA TYR A 201 2.11 -21.02 25.56
C TYR A 201 0.99 -21.74 24.81
N LEU A 202 0.46 -21.16 23.73
CA LEU A 202 -0.56 -21.78 22.88
C LEU A 202 -0.06 -23.11 22.26
N ASN A 203 1.16 -23.12 21.72
CA ASN A 203 1.77 -24.32 21.16
C ASN A 203 1.92 -25.42 22.22
N SER A 204 2.26 -25.08 23.47
CA SER A 204 2.35 -26.04 24.58
C SER A 204 1.00 -26.66 24.97
N LYS A 205 -0.11 -25.97 24.65
CA LYS A 205 -1.48 -26.46 24.79
C LYS A 205 -1.97 -27.21 23.54
N GLY A 206 -1.10 -27.40 22.54
CA GLY A 206 -1.41 -28.14 21.31
C GLY A 206 -2.09 -27.29 20.22
N HIS A 207 -2.08 -25.96 20.35
CA HIS A 207 -2.65 -25.08 19.34
C HIS A 207 -1.62 -24.82 18.22
N THR A 208 -2.12 -24.50 17.03
CA THR A 208 -1.29 -24.07 15.90
C THR A 208 -1.49 -22.58 15.66
N THR A 209 -0.39 -21.82 15.69
CA THR A 209 -0.40 -20.37 15.51
C THR A 209 0.27 -19.95 14.20
N CYS A 210 -0.31 -18.96 13.54
CA CYS A 210 0.23 -18.33 12.34
C CYS A 210 0.04 -16.81 12.41
N ARG A 211 0.48 -16.09 11.38
CA ARG A 211 0.19 -14.68 11.16
C ARG A 211 -0.58 -14.54 9.84
N HIS A 212 -1.58 -13.68 9.82
CA HIS A 212 -2.25 -13.29 8.60
C HIS A 212 -1.65 -11.99 8.06
N GLU A 213 -1.37 -11.99 6.77
CA GLU A 213 -1.24 -10.78 5.98
C GLU A 213 -2.61 -10.47 5.38
N ILE A 214 -3.12 -9.29 5.69
CA ILE A 214 -4.40 -8.76 5.26
C ILE A 214 -4.11 -7.70 4.20
N SER A 215 -4.64 -7.89 3.00
CA SER A 215 -4.64 -6.84 1.97
C SER A 215 -6.01 -6.17 1.94
N VAL A 216 -6.09 -4.91 2.40
CA VAL A 216 -7.32 -4.10 2.46
C VAL A 216 -7.00 -2.66 2.04
N ASP A 217 -7.86 -2.04 1.23
CA ASP A 217 -7.71 -0.65 0.74
C ASP A 217 -6.31 -0.30 0.20
N GLY A 218 -5.68 -1.26 -0.49
CA GLY A 218 -4.33 -1.11 -1.04
C GLY A 218 -3.18 -1.19 -0.02
N GLN A 219 -3.48 -1.40 1.27
CA GLN A 219 -2.53 -1.57 2.36
C GLN A 219 -2.34 -3.04 2.73
N ARG A 220 -1.10 -3.41 3.10
CA ARG A 220 -0.77 -4.72 3.67
C ARG A 220 -0.65 -4.56 5.18
N LEU A 221 -1.62 -5.10 5.90
CA LEU A 221 -1.65 -5.15 7.35
C LEU A 221 -1.26 -6.57 7.79
N TYR A 222 -0.71 -6.69 8.98
CA TYR A 222 -0.27 -7.98 9.48
C TYR A 222 -0.75 -8.18 10.92
N THR A 223 -1.52 -9.23 11.18
CA THR A 223 -2.03 -9.57 12.52
C THR A 223 -0.92 -10.06 13.42
N ASP A 224 -0.85 -9.78 14.71
CA ASP A 224 0.26 -10.31 15.51
C ASP A 224 0.27 -11.84 15.57
N LEU A 225 -0.85 -12.46 15.95
CA LEU A 225 -1.03 -13.90 15.95
C LEU A 225 -2.46 -14.28 15.53
N TYR A 226 -2.59 -15.45 14.95
CA TYR A 226 -3.86 -16.12 14.66
C TYR A 226 -3.75 -17.59 15.09
N ASP A 227 -4.66 -18.03 15.95
CA ASP A 227 -4.77 -19.43 16.35
C ASP A 227 -5.74 -20.15 15.41
N GLU A 228 -5.18 -21.02 14.56
CA GLU A 228 -5.96 -21.79 13.58
C GLU A 228 -6.84 -22.86 14.24
N THR A 229 -6.48 -23.29 15.44
CA THR A 229 -7.17 -24.37 16.16
C THR A 229 -8.52 -23.87 16.68
N THR A 230 -8.55 -22.64 17.18
CA THR A 230 -9.75 -22.03 17.76
C THR A 230 -10.38 -20.94 16.87
N CYS A 231 -9.76 -20.63 15.73
CA CYS A 231 -10.11 -19.50 14.86
C CYS A 231 -10.08 -18.16 15.62
N GLU A 232 -9.06 -17.95 16.44
CA GLU A 232 -8.93 -16.78 17.31
C GLU A 232 -7.90 -15.79 16.76
N LEU A 233 -8.31 -14.52 16.64
CA LEU A 233 -7.45 -13.41 16.27
C LEU A 233 -6.85 -12.78 17.52
N ILE A 234 -5.53 -12.58 17.51
CA ILE A 234 -4.77 -12.17 18.68
C ILE A 234 -3.90 -10.96 18.33
N GLU A 235 -4.08 -9.87 19.08
CA GLU A 235 -3.25 -8.66 19.04
C GLU A 235 -2.39 -8.59 20.31
N VAL A 236 -1.13 -8.21 20.22
CA VAL A 236 -0.19 -8.14 21.34
C VAL A 236 0.24 -6.70 21.55
N LYS A 237 0.30 -6.25 22.81
CA LYS A 237 0.86 -4.95 23.16
C LYS A 237 1.80 -5.01 24.34
N SER A 238 2.91 -4.28 24.27
CA SER A 238 3.90 -4.19 25.35
C SER A 238 3.48 -3.33 26.55
N SER A 239 2.27 -2.75 26.57
CA SER A 239 1.84 -1.78 27.59
C SER A 239 0.34 -1.82 27.84
N ASN A 240 -0.04 -1.53 29.09
CA ASN A 240 -1.43 -1.45 29.55
C ASN A 240 -1.98 -0.02 29.58
N ASP A 241 -1.20 0.97 29.14
CA ASP A 241 -1.65 2.36 29.15
C ASP A 241 -2.89 2.54 28.25
N ARG A 242 -3.74 3.48 28.61
CA ARG A 242 -5.07 3.64 28.00
C ARG A 242 -4.99 3.90 26.50
N ASP A 243 -3.97 4.59 26.03
CA ASP A 243 -3.81 4.92 24.61
C ASP A 243 -3.42 3.67 23.82
N THR A 244 -2.45 2.90 24.33
CA THR A 244 -2.06 1.61 23.75
C THR A 244 -3.23 0.62 23.70
N MET A 245 -4.04 0.54 24.77
CA MET A 245 -5.20 -0.36 24.80
C MET A 245 -6.29 0.05 23.80
N ARG A 246 -6.53 1.35 23.61
CA ARG A 246 -7.50 1.83 22.61
C ARG A 246 -7.01 1.59 21.19
N LEU A 247 -5.70 1.72 20.97
CA LEU A 247 -5.09 1.38 19.69
C LEU A 247 -5.27 -0.12 19.38
N ALA A 248 -4.96 -1.01 20.33
CA ALA A 248 -5.15 -2.45 20.17
C ALA A 248 -6.60 -2.83 19.85
N LEU A 249 -7.56 -2.20 20.53
CA LEU A 249 -8.98 -2.40 20.26
C LEU A 249 -9.37 -1.96 18.85
N GLY A 250 -8.86 -0.82 18.38
CA GLY A 250 -9.11 -0.35 17.01
C GLY A 250 -8.54 -1.33 15.99
N GLN A 251 -7.29 -1.74 16.16
CA GLN A 251 -6.61 -2.67 15.26
C GLN A 251 -7.31 -4.03 15.18
N ILE A 252 -7.65 -4.62 16.33
CA ILE A 252 -8.26 -5.96 16.33
C ILE A 252 -9.67 -5.98 15.73
N LEU A 253 -10.45 -4.91 15.95
CA LEU A 253 -11.78 -4.77 15.33
C LEU A 253 -11.68 -4.56 13.82
N ASP A 254 -10.72 -3.75 13.37
CA ASP A 254 -10.44 -3.53 11.95
C ASP A 254 -10.03 -4.85 11.25
N TYR A 255 -9.08 -5.58 11.82
CA TYR A 255 -8.66 -6.88 11.29
C TYR A 255 -9.78 -7.92 11.32
N ALA A 256 -10.66 -7.89 12.34
CA ALA A 256 -11.79 -8.81 12.43
C ALA A 256 -12.81 -8.62 11.31
N GLU A 257 -12.92 -7.42 10.73
CA GLU A 257 -13.80 -7.20 9.58
C GLU A 257 -13.38 -8.02 8.35
N VAL A 258 -12.09 -8.28 8.20
CA VAL A 258 -11.56 -9.11 7.12
C VAL A 258 -11.45 -10.57 7.53
N VAL A 259 -10.82 -10.84 8.68
CA VAL A 259 -10.46 -12.20 9.12
C VAL A 259 -11.69 -13.01 9.55
N LYS A 260 -12.77 -12.34 9.97
CA LYS A 260 -13.99 -12.95 10.53
C LYS A 260 -13.68 -14.05 11.57
N PRO A 261 -12.86 -13.76 12.60
CA PRO A 261 -12.49 -14.75 13.61
C PRO A 261 -13.68 -15.12 14.50
N LYS A 262 -13.63 -16.30 15.13
CA LYS A 262 -14.63 -16.70 16.13
C LYS A 262 -14.43 -15.97 17.46
N ARG A 263 -13.19 -15.60 17.77
CA ARG A 263 -12.79 -14.96 19.03
C ARG A 263 -11.72 -13.90 18.77
N MET A 264 -11.73 -12.85 19.58
CA MET A 264 -10.74 -11.77 19.55
C MET A 264 -10.09 -11.64 20.92
N THR A 265 -8.75 -11.62 20.96
CA THR A 265 -7.98 -11.47 22.19
C THR A 265 -6.89 -10.41 22.04
N VAL A 266 -6.75 -9.56 23.06
CA VAL A 266 -5.61 -8.66 23.21
C VAL A 266 -4.75 -9.16 24.37
N VAL A 267 -3.46 -9.40 24.10
CA VAL A 267 -2.46 -9.88 25.07
C VAL A 267 -1.57 -8.75 25.54
N VAL A 268 -1.37 -8.66 26.85
CA VAL A 268 -0.64 -7.56 27.48
C VAL A 268 0.28 -8.04 28.63
N PRO A 269 1.30 -7.26 29.06
CA PRO A 269 2.29 -7.74 30.02
C PRO A 269 1.77 -7.92 31.45
N SER A 270 0.66 -7.29 31.83
CA SER A 270 0.09 -7.43 33.17
C SER A 270 -1.41 -7.16 33.17
N ARG A 271 -2.11 -7.37 34.28
CA ARG A 271 -3.56 -7.22 34.34
C ARG A 271 -4.01 -5.78 34.01
N PRO A 272 -4.87 -5.57 32.99
CA PRO A 272 -5.43 -4.25 32.71
C PRO A 272 -6.41 -3.79 33.79
N SER A 273 -6.66 -2.48 33.86
CA SER A 273 -7.70 -1.93 34.74
C SER A 273 -9.10 -2.47 34.40
N TYR A 274 -9.99 -2.46 35.38
CA TYR A 274 -11.39 -2.84 35.20
C TYR A 274 -12.08 -2.06 34.07
N GLY A 275 -11.79 -0.76 33.95
CA GLY A 275 -12.38 0.07 32.89
C GLY A 275 -11.98 -0.37 31.47
N ILE A 276 -10.76 -0.86 31.29
CA ILE A 276 -10.29 -1.37 29.99
C ILE A 276 -10.85 -2.76 29.70
N THR A 277 -10.82 -3.66 30.68
CA THR A 277 -11.39 -5.01 30.52
C THR A 277 -12.89 -4.95 30.21
N ASN A 278 -13.65 -4.07 30.89
CA ASN A 278 -15.06 -3.85 30.59
C ASN A 278 -15.29 -3.22 29.19
N LEU A 279 -14.39 -2.34 28.74
CA LEU A 279 -14.46 -1.78 27.39
C LEU A 279 -14.28 -2.88 26.33
N PHE A 280 -13.28 -3.74 26.50
CA PHE A 280 -13.02 -4.84 25.57
C PHE A 280 -14.16 -5.84 25.56
N TYR A 281 -14.67 -6.21 26.74
CA TYR A 281 -15.83 -7.09 26.88
C TYR A 281 -17.05 -6.61 26.08
N ARG A 282 -17.37 -5.30 26.15
CA ARG A 282 -18.50 -4.71 25.39
C ARG A 282 -18.34 -4.78 23.88
N HIS A 283 -17.12 -5.03 23.39
CA HIS A 283 -16.81 -5.20 21.97
C HIS A 283 -16.45 -6.65 21.63
N GLY A 284 -16.72 -7.62 22.52
CA GLY A 284 -16.45 -9.03 22.27
C GLY A 284 -14.95 -9.39 22.26
N VAL A 285 -14.10 -8.55 22.86
CA VAL A 285 -12.66 -8.75 22.93
C VAL A 285 -12.28 -9.23 24.34
N ARG A 286 -11.50 -10.30 24.40
CA ARG A 286 -10.92 -10.81 25.64
C ARG A 286 -9.60 -10.09 25.93
N ALA A 287 -9.34 -9.75 27.19
CA ALA A 287 -8.00 -9.34 27.61
C ALA A 287 -7.28 -10.55 28.24
N VAL A 288 -6.06 -10.82 27.78
CA VAL A 288 -5.16 -11.83 28.34
C VAL A 288 -3.92 -11.13 28.85
N TRP A 289 -3.40 -11.55 30.01
CA TRP A 289 -2.18 -10.99 30.57
C TRP A 289 -1.23 -12.06 31.08
N ARG A 290 0.07 -11.76 31.00
CA ARG A 290 1.13 -12.61 31.54
C ARG A 290 1.10 -12.60 33.07
N CYS A 291 1.21 -13.79 33.67
CA CYS A 291 1.38 -14.02 35.11
C CYS A 291 2.55 -14.98 35.31
N GLU A 292 3.68 -14.55 35.90
CA GLU A 292 4.89 -15.37 36.14
C GLU A 292 5.30 -16.32 34.98
N SER A 293 4.74 -17.52 34.92
CA SER A 293 4.99 -18.58 33.93
C SER A 293 3.76 -19.02 33.11
N ASP A 294 2.63 -18.32 33.25
CA ASP A 294 1.35 -18.63 32.61
C ASP A 294 0.65 -17.36 32.08
N PHE A 295 -0.54 -17.53 31.50
CA PHE A 295 -1.40 -16.47 31.01
C PHE A 295 -2.80 -16.57 31.61
N GLU A 296 -3.28 -15.48 32.18
CA GLU A 296 -4.65 -15.34 32.69
C GLU A 296 -5.53 -14.53 31.74
N SER A 297 -6.85 -14.71 31.82
CA SER A 297 -7.79 -14.02 30.95
C SER A 297 -8.94 -13.39 31.71
N SER A 298 -9.49 -12.29 31.18
CA SER A 298 -10.76 -11.75 31.63
C SER A 298 -11.89 -12.73 31.28
N LEU A 299 -12.70 -13.12 32.27
CA LEU A 299 -13.87 -13.97 32.03
C LEU A 299 -14.82 -13.29 31.04
N ILE A 300 -15.13 -13.98 29.94
CA ILE A 300 -16.29 -13.68 29.10
C ILE A 300 -17.37 -14.65 29.57
N GLN A 301 -18.46 -14.17 30.17
CA GLN A 301 -19.65 -15.01 30.32
C GLN A 301 -20.18 -15.24 28.90
N GLU A 302 -20.14 -16.49 28.43
CA GLU A 302 -20.81 -16.85 27.18
C GLU A 302 -22.30 -16.57 27.36
N ALA A 303 -22.90 -15.81 26.44
CA ALA A 303 -24.33 -15.65 26.40
C ALA A 303 -24.93 -16.95 25.84
N ASP A 304 -25.77 -17.60 26.65
CA ASP A 304 -26.65 -18.71 26.25
C ASP A 304 -27.52 -18.36 25.02
#